data_AF-A0A1I5AZP4-F1
#
_entry.id   AF-A0A1I5AZP4-F1
#
_cell.length_a   1.000
_cell.length_b   1.000
_cell.length_c   1.000
_cell.angle_alpha   90.00
_cell.angle_beta   90.00
_cell.angle_gamma   90.00
#
_symmetry.space_group_name_H-M   'P 1'
#
loop_
_entity.id
_entity.type
_entity.pdbx_description
1 polymer ?
#
loop_
_entity_poly.entity_id
_entity_poly.type
_entity_poly.pdbx_seq_one_letter_code
_entity_poly.pdbx_strand_id
1 'polypeptide(L)'
;MSRSSGFIRAATVAMVLAGTWQANPNAWATTQDSAQKDEPWYQAWLQVTADSTVDIRATNPSLRWRTDMDTLYRGDTTNQGLEAFRDGLLPKSVNFPESEWMYNWFGHGAGAQRSVYSSTTRSQRIAQSFANEWVFEFKAPHGIDQTQSGGPIPSEEEISYPGGVKGSFIKQACKKTDPGDCVANPDYREPTGHETMQEIAATRIDWNRLVPVEGLDWVTNKQSLWAVGSAKINPVQGADALAHGLRGWNSLPPDLRLATTPESNLAHSLVMAFRDYSDAKIWAVTEAENGGWVYEVKPNSVAVDLSGRYTGNREGAYAFIGGIKGGLLMNARRFEKGVSEPVECIGIEKEACRLENRHQ
;
A
#
# COMPACT_ATOMS: atom_id res chain seq x y z
N MET A 1 -35.17 44.53 74.06
CA MET A 1 -35.85 44.65 72.75
C MET A 1 -34.99 43.86 71.76
N SER A 2 -35.31 42.59 71.44
CA SER A 2 -36.17 42.16 70.31
C SER A 2 -35.61 42.68 68.96
N ARG A 3 -35.27 41.90 67.92
CA ARG A 3 -35.82 40.61 67.44
C ARG A 3 -34.97 40.04 66.27
N SER A 4 -34.97 38.70 66.19
CA SER A 4 -35.05 37.78 65.02
C SER A 4 -34.14 37.92 63.77
N SER A 5 -33.35 36.91 63.36
CA SER A 5 -33.67 35.59 62.73
C SER A 5 -33.75 35.64 61.19
N GLY A 6 -33.05 34.74 60.50
CA GLY A 6 -33.33 34.39 59.10
C GLY A 6 -32.20 33.71 58.32
N PHE A 7 -31.94 32.42 58.61
CA PHE A 7 -31.23 31.51 57.69
C PHE A 7 -32.26 30.88 56.73
N ILE A 8 -32.00 30.91 55.41
CA ILE A 8 -32.56 29.95 54.46
C ILE A 8 -31.43 29.45 53.54
N ARG A 9 -31.14 28.16 53.66
CA ARG A 9 -30.32 27.38 52.73
C ARG A 9 -31.17 27.09 51.48
N ALA A 10 -30.67 27.42 50.30
CA ALA A 10 -31.20 26.90 49.05
C ALA A 10 -30.39 25.64 48.68
N ALA A 11 -31.09 24.51 48.60
CA ALA A 11 -30.55 23.25 48.10
C ALA A 11 -30.60 23.25 46.57
N THR A 12 -29.45 23.13 45.92
CA THR A 12 -29.36 22.79 44.50
C THR A 12 -29.14 21.30 44.35
N VAL A 13 -30.18 20.62 43.87
CA VAL A 13 -30.13 19.25 43.37
C VAL A 13 -29.49 19.29 41.99
N ALA A 14 -28.28 18.76 41.85
CA ALA A 14 -27.70 18.46 40.54
C ALA A 14 -27.87 16.96 40.28
N MET A 15 -28.72 16.64 39.31
CA MET A 15 -28.99 15.28 38.86
C MET A 15 -27.72 14.63 38.30
N VAL A 16 -27.36 13.48 38.88
CA VAL A 16 -26.39 12.56 38.29
C VAL A 16 -27.10 11.88 37.12
N LEU A 17 -26.85 12.34 35.90
CA LEU A 17 -27.17 11.57 34.70
C LEU A 17 -26.15 10.43 34.61
N ALA A 18 -26.56 9.24 35.05
CA ALA A 18 -25.90 7.99 34.70
C ALA A 18 -26.07 7.78 33.19
N GLY A 19 -25.17 8.38 32.40
CA GLY A 19 -25.00 8.03 31.00
C GLY A 19 -24.39 6.64 30.94
N THR A 20 -25.19 5.65 30.53
CA THR A 20 -24.71 4.33 30.18
C THR A 20 -23.72 4.46 29.03
N TRP A 21 -22.43 4.28 29.30
CA TRP A 21 -21.40 4.10 28.27
C TRP A 21 -21.63 2.74 27.63
N GLN A 22 -22.47 2.71 26.59
CA GLN A 22 -22.48 1.60 25.66
C GLN A 22 -21.22 1.73 24.79
N ALA A 23 -20.27 0.81 25.00
CA ALA A 23 -19.14 0.63 24.12
C ALA A 23 -19.67 0.35 22.70
N ASN A 24 -19.51 1.33 21.81
CA ASN A 24 -19.90 1.19 20.42
C ASN A 24 -18.73 0.48 19.69
N PRO A 25 -18.94 -0.68 19.05
CA PRO A 25 -17.88 -1.42 18.35
C PRO A 25 -17.22 -0.63 17.20
N ASN A 26 -17.80 0.51 16.81
CA ASN A 26 -17.44 1.27 15.61
C ASN A 26 -16.65 2.56 15.89
N ALA A 27 -16.13 2.75 17.12
CA ALA A 27 -15.31 3.92 17.45
C ALA A 27 -13.95 3.95 16.71
N TRP A 28 -13.50 2.81 16.17
CA TRP A 28 -12.24 2.67 15.42
C TRP A 28 -12.35 3.17 13.97
N ALA A 29 -13.54 3.11 13.35
CA ALA A 29 -13.71 3.42 11.93
C ALA A 29 -14.03 4.90 11.64
N THR A 30 -14.72 5.58 12.56
CA THR A 30 -15.26 6.94 12.31
C THR A 30 -14.23 8.06 12.47
N THR A 31 -13.12 7.82 13.20
CA THR A 31 -12.00 8.77 13.33
C THR A 31 -10.97 8.65 12.21
N GLN A 32 -10.86 7.48 11.56
CA GLN A 32 -9.97 7.28 10.40
C GLN A 32 -10.47 7.98 9.13
N ASP A 33 -11.78 7.97 8.88
CA ASP A 33 -12.36 8.51 7.63
C ASP A 33 -12.23 10.03 7.48
N SER A 34 -12.24 10.77 8.60
CA SER A 34 -12.04 12.22 8.61
C SER A 34 -10.55 12.58 8.60
N ALA A 35 -9.74 11.91 9.42
CA ALA A 35 -8.29 12.08 9.42
C ALA A 35 -7.63 11.69 8.08
N GLN A 36 -8.19 10.69 7.36
CA GLN A 36 -7.71 10.27 6.03
C GLN A 36 -7.86 11.37 4.97
N LYS A 37 -8.88 12.21 5.03
CA LYS A 37 -9.08 13.24 3.99
C LYS A 37 -8.11 14.41 4.15
N ASP A 38 -7.50 14.58 5.31
CA ASP A 38 -6.62 15.72 5.61
C ASP A 38 -5.14 15.45 5.30
N GLU A 39 -4.79 14.28 4.76
CA GLU A 39 -3.42 13.95 4.39
C GLU A 39 -2.93 14.82 3.21
N PRO A 40 -1.76 15.50 3.31
CA PRO A 40 -1.28 16.41 2.27
C PRO A 40 -1.16 15.79 0.88
N TRP A 41 -0.75 14.52 0.79
CA TRP A 41 -0.63 13.82 -0.49
C TRP A 41 -1.99 13.57 -1.14
N TYR A 42 -3.04 13.30 -0.34
CA TYR A 42 -4.39 13.04 -0.84
C TYR A 42 -5.00 14.32 -1.40
N GLN A 43 -4.80 15.44 -0.71
CA GLN A 43 -5.20 16.76 -1.21
C GLN A 43 -4.45 17.14 -2.49
N ALA A 44 -3.15 16.84 -2.57
CA ALA A 44 -2.37 17.10 -3.77
C ALA A 44 -2.80 16.20 -4.94
N TRP A 45 -3.11 14.92 -4.68
CA TRP A 45 -3.70 14.01 -5.67
C TRP A 45 -5.03 14.54 -6.21
N LEU A 46 -5.92 15.04 -5.34
CA LEU A 46 -7.19 15.63 -5.74
C LEU A 46 -7.01 16.86 -6.65
N GLN A 47 -5.89 17.57 -6.59
CA GLN A 47 -5.61 18.68 -7.51
C GLN A 47 -5.28 18.19 -8.93
N VAL A 48 -4.75 16.99 -9.07
CA VAL A 48 -4.26 16.45 -10.35
C VAL A 48 -5.22 15.45 -11.00
N THR A 49 -5.95 14.67 -10.20
CA THR A 49 -6.72 13.51 -10.69
C THR A 49 -7.94 13.89 -11.53
N ALA A 50 -8.09 13.26 -12.70
CA ALA A 50 -9.27 13.42 -13.56
C ALA A 50 -10.47 12.58 -13.10
N ASP A 51 -10.22 11.55 -12.30
CA ASP A 51 -11.20 10.64 -11.73
C ASP A 51 -10.95 10.44 -10.23
N SER A 52 -11.62 11.26 -9.43
CA SER A 52 -11.54 11.18 -7.97
C SER A 52 -12.40 10.06 -7.36
N THR A 53 -13.06 9.24 -8.18
CA THR A 53 -13.86 8.09 -7.69
C THR A 53 -13.01 6.85 -7.45
N VAL A 54 -11.77 6.86 -7.92
CA VAL A 54 -10.80 5.79 -7.65
C VAL A 54 -10.58 5.69 -6.14
N ASP A 55 -10.68 4.46 -5.62
CA ASP A 55 -10.21 4.17 -4.27
C ASP A 55 -8.68 4.18 -4.25
N ILE A 56 -8.11 5.38 -4.20
CA ILE A 56 -6.66 5.60 -4.24
C ILE A 56 -5.94 4.87 -3.10
N ARG A 57 -6.65 4.63 -1.99
CA ARG A 57 -6.13 3.93 -0.81
C ARG A 57 -6.15 2.42 -0.99
N ALA A 58 -6.82 1.87 -1.99
CA ALA A 58 -6.68 0.48 -2.37
C ALA A 58 -5.54 0.24 -3.38
N THR A 59 -4.84 1.28 -3.84
CA THR A 59 -3.71 1.14 -4.76
C THR A 59 -2.59 0.29 -4.15
N ASN A 60 -2.09 -0.67 -4.93
CA ASN A 60 -0.94 -1.49 -4.57
C ASN A 60 0.30 -1.09 -5.38
N PRO A 61 1.52 -1.33 -4.86
CA PRO A 61 1.80 -1.89 -3.55
C PRO A 61 1.75 -0.83 -2.43
N SER A 62 1.28 -1.24 -1.26
CA SER A 62 1.46 -0.51 0.00
C SER A 62 1.41 -1.55 1.11
N LEU A 63 2.27 -1.45 2.12
CA LEU A 63 2.10 -2.29 3.31
C LEU A 63 0.75 -1.93 3.95
N ARG A 64 -0.08 -2.95 4.15
CA ARG A 64 -1.38 -2.85 4.82
C ARG A 64 -1.32 -3.70 6.07
N TRP A 65 -1.49 -3.05 7.22
CA TRP A 65 -1.56 -3.74 8.49
C TRP A 65 -2.97 -4.28 8.70
N ARG A 66 -3.11 -5.56 9.07
CA ARG A 66 -4.43 -6.09 9.45
C ARG A 66 -4.93 -5.38 10.71
N THR A 67 -6.24 -5.25 10.79
CA THR A 67 -6.94 -4.63 11.94
C THR A 67 -7.79 -5.62 12.73
N ASP A 68 -7.99 -6.82 12.19
CA ASP A 68 -8.73 -7.88 12.86
C ASP A 68 -7.85 -8.65 13.87
N MET A 69 -8.51 -9.38 14.79
CA MET A 69 -7.88 -10.18 15.84
C MET A 69 -8.12 -11.69 15.64
N ASP A 70 -8.31 -12.12 14.39
CA ASP A 70 -8.44 -13.54 14.03
C ASP A 70 -7.27 -14.37 14.57
N THR A 71 -7.58 -15.59 14.99
CA THR A 71 -6.56 -16.60 15.31
C THR A 71 -5.67 -16.84 14.10
N LEU A 72 -4.37 -16.87 14.35
CA LEU A 72 -3.35 -17.14 13.37
C LEU A 72 -2.58 -18.41 13.69
N TYR A 73 -1.99 -18.96 12.64
CA TYR A 73 -1.19 -20.17 12.71
C TYR A 73 0.19 -19.95 12.09
N ARG A 74 1.21 -20.58 12.68
CA ARG A 74 2.56 -20.63 12.11
C ARG A 74 3.10 -22.04 12.19
N GLY A 75 3.48 -22.61 11.05
CA GLY A 75 4.30 -23.80 11.03
C GLY A 75 5.74 -23.48 11.41
N ASP A 76 6.33 -24.23 12.34
CA ASP A 76 7.74 -24.05 12.70
C ASP A 76 8.63 -24.50 11.54
N THR A 77 9.32 -23.53 10.92
CA THR A 77 10.33 -23.75 9.87
C THR A 77 11.75 -23.47 10.37
N THR A 78 11.88 -23.14 11.65
CA THR A 78 13.10 -22.69 12.31
C THR A 78 13.63 -23.71 13.32
N ASN A 79 12.88 -24.78 13.59
CA ASN A 79 13.17 -25.80 14.60
C ASN A 79 13.30 -25.19 16.02
N GLN A 80 12.56 -24.12 16.31
CA GLN A 80 12.50 -23.55 17.67
C GLN A 80 11.77 -24.50 18.63
N GLY A 81 10.81 -25.28 18.13
CA GLY A 81 9.97 -26.13 18.95
C GLY A 81 9.26 -25.34 20.06
N LEU A 82 9.09 -25.97 21.21
CA LEU A 82 8.39 -25.35 22.36
C LEU A 82 9.17 -24.19 22.99
N GLU A 83 10.45 -23.98 22.65
CA GLU A 83 11.20 -22.79 23.12
C GLU A 83 10.59 -21.49 22.60
N ALA A 84 9.81 -21.55 21.52
CA ALA A 84 9.04 -20.42 21.01
C ALA A 84 8.06 -19.83 22.05
N PHE A 85 7.61 -20.59 23.06
CA PHE A 85 6.78 -20.03 24.14
C PHE A 85 7.54 -19.01 24.99
N ARG A 86 8.85 -19.18 25.15
CA ARG A 86 9.72 -18.24 25.85
C ARG A 86 10.25 -17.16 24.90
N ASP A 87 10.77 -17.58 23.75
CA ASP A 87 11.55 -16.71 22.86
C ASP A 87 10.68 -15.97 21.83
N GLY A 88 9.46 -16.47 21.60
CA GLY A 88 8.58 -16.01 20.54
C GLY A 88 8.82 -16.69 19.20
N LEU A 89 7.94 -16.37 18.25
CA LEU A 89 8.02 -16.76 16.84
C LEU A 89 9.05 -15.89 16.14
N LEU A 90 10.33 -16.22 16.33
CA LEU A 90 11.44 -15.40 15.85
C LEU A 90 11.52 -15.40 14.32
N PRO A 91 11.88 -14.26 13.70
CA PRO A 91 12.21 -14.22 12.29
C PRO A 91 13.57 -14.90 12.03
N LYS A 92 13.80 -15.38 10.80
CA LYS A 92 15.05 -16.11 10.45
C LYS A 92 16.31 -15.24 10.53
N SER A 93 16.16 -13.91 10.43
CA SER A 93 17.23 -12.91 10.57
C SER A 93 18.04 -13.05 11.85
N VAL A 94 17.46 -13.52 12.96
CA VAL A 94 18.18 -13.62 14.25
C VAL A 94 19.41 -14.52 14.21
N ASN A 95 19.53 -15.38 13.20
CA ASN A 95 20.69 -16.25 12.97
C ASN A 95 21.81 -15.57 12.16
N PHE A 96 21.67 -14.29 11.83
CA PHE A 96 22.59 -13.53 10.99
C PHE A 96 22.94 -12.18 11.66
N PRO A 97 24.11 -11.60 11.36
CA PRO A 97 24.44 -10.24 11.79
C PRO A 97 23.39 -9.22 11.33
N GLU A 98 23.09 -8.20 12.14
CA GLU A 98 22.09 -7.16 11.82
C GLU A 98 22.36 -6.43 10.50
N SER A 99 23.63 -6.31 10.10
CA SER A 99 24.04 -5.74 8.82
C SER A 99 23.55 -6.53 7.61
N GLU A 100 23.21 -7.80 7.79
CA GLU A 100 22.72 -8.69 6.72
C GLU A 100 21.20 -8.86 6.71
N TRP A 101 20.49 -8.26 7.66
CA TRP A 101 19.04 -8.41 7.77
C TRP A 101 18.30 -7.85 6.56
N MET A 102 17.32 -8.62 6.07
CA MET A 102 16.47 -8.27 4.94
C MET A 102 15.16 -7.65 5.45
N TYR A 103 15.01 -6.35 5.21
CA TYR A 103 13.81 -5.56 5.56
C TYR A 103 12.83 -5.38 4.41
N ASN A 104 13.06 -6.12 3.33
CA ASN A 104 12.25 -6.04 2.15
C ASN A 104 11.14 -7.07 2.20
N TRP A 105 9.91 -6.60 2.38
CA TRP A 105 8.72 -7.43 2.48
C TRP A 105 8.40 -8.14 1.17
N PHE A 106 8.57 -7.52 0.01
CA PHE A 106 8.34 -8.21 -1.27
C PHE A 106 9.36 -9.31 -1.55
N GLY A 107 10.60 -9.13 -1.07
CA GLY A 107 11.61 -10.18 -1.11
C GLY A 107 11.41 -11.27 -0.06
N HIS A 108 10.53 -11.03 0.91
CA HIS A 108 10.16 -12.00 1.94
C HIS A 108 9.12 -12.96 1.37
N GLY A 109 9.57 -14.16 1.03
CA GLY A 109 8.73 -15.27 0.57
C GLY A 109 9.12 -16.58 1.27
N ALA A 110 8.42 -17.66 0.94
CA ALA A 110 8.59 -18.96 1.57
C ALA A 110 10.07 -19.39 1.64
N GLY A 111 10.61 -19.43 2.87
CA GLY A 111 11.98 -19.88 3.10
C GLY A 111 13.06 -18.80 3.06
N ALA A 112 12.72 -17.52 2.82
CA ALA A 112 13.69 -16.43 2.74
C ALA A 112 14.60 -16.37 3.99
N GLN A 113 15.90 -16.59 3.78
CA GLN A 113 16.92 -16.41 4.81
C GLN A 113 17.07 -14.93 5.13
N ARG A 114 17.62 -14.60 6.30
CA ARG A 114 17.88 -13.21 6.74
C ARG A 114 16.64 -12.30 6.84
N SER A 115 15.44 -12.80 6.56
CA SER A 115 14.21 -12.03 6.67
C SER A 115 13.95 -11.56 8.10
N VAL A 116 13.58 -10.28 8.27
CA VAL A 116 13.09 -9.75 9.56
C VAL A 116 11.64 -10.13 9.85
N TYR A 117 10.95 -10.78 8.91
CA TYR A 117 9.55 -11.12 9.05
C TYR A 117 9.36 -12.57 9.49
N SER A 118 8.37 -12.78 10.36
CA SER A 118 7.85 -14.10 10.71
C SER A 118 6.51 -14.29 10.00
N SER A 119 6.49 -15.15 8.97
CA SER A 119 5.25 -15.49 8.23
C SER A 119 4.30 -16.32 9.06
N THR A 120 3.02 -15.98 8.98
CA THR A 120 1.92 -16.65 9.67
C THR A 120 0.72 -16.67 8.73
N THR A 121 -0.32 -17.44 9.01
CA THR A 121 -1.48 -17.59 8.11
C THR A 121 -2.76 -17.75 8.91
N ARG A 122 -3.89 -17.30 8.36
CA ARG A 122 -5.22 -17.60 8.91
C ARG A 122 -5.61 -19.07 8.79
N SER A 123 -4.92 -19.84 7.94
CA SER A 123 -5.23 -21.24 7.66
C SER A 123 -4.31 -22.21 8.40
N GLN A 124 -4.85 -22.93 9.38
CA GLN A 124 -4.12 -23.99 10.09
C GLN A 124 -3.54 -25.04 9.12
N ARG A 125 -4.28 -25.41 8.08
CA ARG A 125 -3.85 -26.38 7.07
C ARG A 125 -2.62 -25.89 6.31
N ILE A 126 -2.56 -24.60 5.98
CA ILE A 126 -1.39 -24.01 5.31
C ILE A 126 -0.21 -23.97 6.27
N ALA A 127 -0.42 -23.58 7.53
CA ALA A 127 0.65 -23.65 8.54
C ALA A 127 1.21 -25.07 8.71
N GLN A 128 0.34 -26.10 8.70
CA GLN A 128 0.75 -27.51 8.76
C GLN A 128 1.62 -27.92 7.56
N SER A 129 1.35 -27.43 6.35
CA SER A 129 2.13 -27.83 5.16
C SER A 129 3.61 -27.39 5.27
N PHE A 130 3.86 -26.24 5.89
CA PHE A 130 5.19 -25.68 6.11
C PHE A 130 5.89 -26.14 7.39
N ALA A 131 5.15 -26.59 8.40
CA ALA A 131 5.73 -27.03 9.67
C ALA A 131 6.70 -28.20 9.49
N ASN A 132 7.78 -28.22 10.26
CA ASN A 132 8.59 -29.42 10.43
C ASN A 132 7.94 -30.37 11.45
N GLU A 133 7.59 -29.84 12.62
CA GLU A 133 7.01 -30.60 13.73
C GLU A 133 5.82 -29.90 14.37
N TRP A 134 5.96 -28.62 14.69
CA TRP A 134 4.97 -27.87 15.45
C TRP A 134 4.21 -26.86 14.60
N VAL A 135 2.93 -26.71 14.89
CA VAL A 135 2.08 -25.62 14.41
C VAL A 135 1.65 -24.81 15.62
N PHE A 136 2.07 -23.56 15.67
CA PHE A 136 1.68 -22.62 16.71
C PHE A 136 0.34 -21.99 16.39
N GLU A 137 -0.56 -21.95 17.36
CA GLU A 137 -1.78 -21.15 17.35
C GLU A 137 -1.57 -19.93 18.24
N PHE A 138 -1.86 -18.74 17.71
CA PHE A 138 -1.60 -17.50 18.43
C PHE A 138 -2.58 -16.40 17.99
N LYS A 139 -2.62 -15.32 18.77
CA LYS A 139 -3.31 -14.08 18.40
C LYS A 139 -2.41 -12.90 18.73
N ALA A 140 -2.27 -11.98 17.79
CA ALA A 140 -1.57 -10.72 18.00
C ALA A 140 -2.18 -9.64 17.10
N PRO A 141 -2.28 -8.38 17.57
CA PRO A 141 -2.65 -7.27 16.71
C PRO A 141 -1.56 -6.98 15.68
N HIS A 142 -1.91 -6.20 14.66
CA HIS A 142 -1.03 -5.82 13.55
C HIS A 142 -0.57 -7.02 12.72
N GLY A 143 0.55 -6.85 12.01
CA GLY A 143 1.02 -7.76 10.98
C GLY A 143 0.61 -7.29 9.59
N ILE A 144 1.52 -7.42 8.63
CA ILE A 144 1.29 -7.00 7.25
C ILE A 144 0.41 -8.06 6.58
N ASP A 145 -0.77 -7.65 6.12
CA ASP A 145 -1.70 -8.51 5.39
C ASP A 145 -1.28 -8.63 3.93
N GLN A 146 -0.88 -9.84 3.54
CA GLN A 146 -0.37 -10.11 2.20
C GLN A 146 -1.42 -9.87 1.11
N THR A 147 -2.66 -10.25 1.36
CA THR A 147 -3.75 -10.12 0.39
C THR A 147 -4.06 -8.65 0.15
N GLN A 148 -4.15 -7.85 1.22
CA GLN A 148 -4.42 -6.42 1.08
C GLN A 148 -3.22 -5.62 0.56
N SER A 149 -1.99 -6.08 0.84
CA SER A 149 -0.76 -5.38 0.42
C SER A 149 -0.36 -5.66 -1.04
N GLY A 150 -1.07 -6.57 -1.73
CA GLY A 150 -0.76 -6.95 -3.12
C GLY A 150 0.40 -7.93 -3.24
N GLY A 151 0.58 -8.82 -2.26
CA GLY A 151 1.61 -9.85 -2.30
C GLY A 151 1.32 -10.98 -3.30
N PRO A 152 2.33 -11.79 -3.64
CA PRO A 152 2.29 -12.67 -4.80
C PRO A 152 1.40 -13.92 -4.62
N ILE A 153 1.09 -14.33 -3.40
CA ILE A 153 0.34 -15.58 -3.13
C ILE A 153 -0.85 -15.30 -2.18
N PRO A 154 -1.92 -14.64 -2.65
CA PRO A 154 -3.07 -14.30 -1.79
C PRO A 154 -3.74 -15.52 -1.14
N SER A 155 -3.69 -16.68 -1.78
CA SER A 155 -4.29 -17.93 -1.28
C SER A 155 -3.65 -18.47 0.01
N GLU A 156 -2.47 -17.97 0.39
CA GLU A 156 -1.84 -18.33 1.66
C GLU A 156 -2.43 -17.57 2.86
N GLU A 157 -3.19 -16.51 2.60
CA GLU A 157 -3.74 -15.63 3.64
C GLU A 157 -2.65 -15.21 4.65
N GLU A 158 -1.45 -14.94 4.13
CA GLU A 158 -0.27 -14.67 4.94
C GLU A 158 -0.42 -13.35 5.69
N ILE A 159 -0.01 -13.38 6.97
CA ILE A 159 0.28 -12.21 7.78
C ILE A 159 1.75 -12.24 8.17
N SER A 160 2.52 -11.25 7.71
CA SER A 160 3.95 -11.15 8.00
C SER A 160 4.19 -10.22 9.20
N TYR A 161 4.81 -10.72 10.27
CA TYR A 161 5.16 -9.92 11.45
C TYR A 161 6.62 -9.48 11.43
N PRO A 162 6.93 -8.18 11.23
CA PRO A 162 8.28 -7.67 11.35
C PRO A 162 8.77 -7.81 12.80
N GLY A 163 9.95 -8.40 12.99
CA GLY A 163 10.47 -8.71 14.32
C GLY A 163 9.83 -9.94 14.98
N GLY A 164 8.93 -10.65 14.29
CA GLY A 164 8.24 -11.81 14.84
C GLY A 164 7.18 -11.48 15.88
N VAL A 165 6.79 -12.49 16.67
CA VAL A 165 5.70 -12.37 17.66
C VAL A 165 6.17 -12.93 19.00
N LYS A 166 6.09 -12.16 20.09
CA LYS A 166 6.51 -12.61 21.43
C LYS A 166 5.77 -13.86 21.87
N GLY A 167 6.46 -14.69 22.66
CA GLY A 167 5.94 -15.96 23.16
C GLY A 167 4.63 -15.82 23.93
N SER A 168 4.43 -14.73 24.68
CA SER A 168 3.19 -14.47 25.43
C SER A 168 1.93 -14.36 24.57
N PHE A 169 2.05 -14.15 23.26
CA PHE A 169 0.90 -14.14 22.34
C PHE A 169 0.59 -15.52 21.75
N ILE A 170 1.48 -16.49 21.94
CA ILE A 170 1.30 -17.87 21.49
C ILE A 170 0.43 -18.60 22.50
N LYS A 171 -0.71 -19.12 22.04
CA LYS A 171 -1.65 -19.83 22.91
C LYS A 171 -1.20 -21.27 23.13
N GLN A 172 -0.82 -21.95 22.06
CA GLN A 172 -0.42 -23.36 22.10
C GLN A 172 0.39 -23.75 20.87
N ALA A 173 1.02 -24.92 20.94
CA ALA A 173 1.70 -25.57 19.83
C ALA A 173 1.14 -26.98 19.68
N CYS A 174 0.67 -27.34 18.48
CA CYS A 174 0.15 -28.68 18.20
C CYS A 174 1.07 -29.42 17.22
N LYS A 175 1.10 -30.75 17.29
CA LYS A 175 1.86 -31.55 16.33
C LYS A 175 1.28 -31.36 14.93
N LYS A 176 2.15 -31.22 13.94
CA LYS A 176 1.79 -31.13 12.51
C LYS A 176 0.87 -32.27 12.08
N THR A 177 1.19 -33.50 12.48
CA THR A 177 0.51 -34.73 12.07
C THR A 177 -0.73 -35.04 12.91
N ASP A 178 -0.87 -34.42 14.08
CA ASP A 178 -2.01 -34.57 14.97
C ASP A 178 -2.36 -33.22 15.61
N PRO A 179 -3.27 -32.46 15.00
CA PRO A 179 -3.73 -31.17 15.53
C PRO A 179 -4.42 -31.24 16.90
N GLY A 180 -4.73 -32.44 17.40
CA GLY A 180 -5.26 -32.64 18.75
C GLY A 180 -4.17 -32.79 19.82
N ASP A 181 -2.94 -33.16 19.43
CA ASP A 181 -1.80 -33.28 20.33
C ASP A 181 -1.12 -31.91 20.50
N CYS A 182 -1.62 -31.15 21.46
CA CYS A 182 -1.20 -29.77 21.73
C CYS A 182 -0.56 -29.61 23.11
N VAL A 183 0.46 -28.75 23.16
CA VAL A 183 1.04 -28.23 24.39
C VAL A 183 0.56 -26.80 24.56
N ALA A 184 -0.13 -26.52 25.66
CA ALA A 184 -0.56 -25.16 26.00
C ALA A 184 0.63 -24.32 26.47
N ASN A 185 0.66 -23.04 26.09
CA ASN A 185 1.65 -22.10 26.61
C ASN A 185 1.19 -21.57 27.99
N PRO A 186 1.94 -21.85 29.08
CA PRO A 186 1.57 -21.34 30.40
C PRO A 186 1.62 -19.81 30.50
N ASP A 187 2.38 -19.15 29.64
CA ASP A 187 2.58 -17.70 29.64
C ASP A 187 1.68 -16.95 28.64
N TYR A 188 0.70 -17.64 28.04
CA TYR A 188 -0.23 -17.02 27.10
C TYR A 188 -1.04 -15.90 27.75
N ARG A 189 -1.10 -14.76 27.05
CA ARG A 189 -1.94 -13.61 27.36
C ARG A 189 -2.75 -13.27 26.12
N GLU A 190 -4.06 -13.31 26.25
CA GLU A 190 -4.95 -12.85 25.19
C GLU A 190 -4.65 -11.36 24.91
N PRO A 191 -4.35 -10.98 23.66
CA PRO A 191 -4.10 -9.59 23.30
C PRO A 191 -5.35 -8.73 23.49
N THR A 192 -5.14 -7.47 23.86
CA THR A 192 -6.20 -6.47 24.01
C THR A 192 -6.52 -5.75 22.70
N GLY A 193 -5.59 -5.77 21.74
CA GLY A 193 -5.67 -5.00 20.50
C GLY A 193 -5.06 -3.60 20.61
N HIS A 194 -4.62 -3.20 21.81
CA HIS A 194 -4.00 -1.89 22.06
C HIS A 194 -2.47 -1.95 22.09
N GLU A 195 -1.88 -3.14 21.99
CA GLU A 195 -0.44 -3.32 21.96
C GLU A 195 0.15 -2.65 20.72
N THR A 196 1.28 -1.98 20.88
CA THR A 196 2.08 -1.41 19.79
C THR A 196 2.82 -2.51 19.03
N MET A 197 3.23 -2.23 17.79
CA MET A 197 4.05 -3.18 17.00
C MET A 197 5.33 -3.60 17.73
N GLN A 198 5.94 -2.70 18.50
CA GLN A 198 7.14 -2.97 19.31
C GLN A 198 6.83 -3.86 20.52
N GLU A 199 5.63 -3.76 21.09
CA GLU A 199 5.19 -4.65 22.16
C GLU A 199 4.92 -6.07 21.64
N ILE A 200 4.53 -6.21 20.38
CA ILE A 200 4.33 -7.52 19.72
C ILE A 200 5.66 -8.16 19.29
N ALA A 201 6.60 -7.38 18.75
CA ALA A 201 7.82 -7.90 18.14
C ALA A 201 8.70 -8.69 19.13
N ALA A 202 9.05 -9.92 18.77
CA ALA A 202 9.93 -10.78 19.58
C ALA A 202 11.40 -10.33 19.53
N THR A 203 11.84 -9.73 18.43
CA THR A 203 13.16 -9.14 18.28
C THR A 203 13.09 -7.66 17.92
N ARG A 204 14.09 -6.89 18.34
CA ARG A 204 14.22 -5.48 17.97
C ARG A 204 14.62 -5.38 16.51
N ILE A 205 13.90 -4.56 15.75
CA ILE A 205 14.23 -4.22 14.36
C ILE A 205 14.27 -2.70 14.19
N ASP A 206 14.84 -2.25 13.07
CA ASP A 206 14.74 -0.88 12.60
C ASP A 206 13.52 -0.73 11.68
N TRP A 207 12.44 -0.19 12.23
CA TRP A 207 11.17 -0.02 11.54
C TRP A 207 11.27 0.93 10.33
N ASN A 208 12.25 1.83 10.32
CA ASN A 208 12.44 2.78 9.21
C ASN A 208 13.08 2.13 7.97
N ARG A 209 13.60 0.91 8.10
CA ARG A 209 14.21 0.16 6.99
C ARG A 209 13.21 -0.74 6.25
N LEU A 210 11.99 -0.89 6.76
CA LEU A 210 10.96 -1.71 6.11
C LEU A 210 10.64 -1.15 4.72
N VAL A 211 10.74 -2.00 3.71
CA VAL A 211 10.41 -1.65 2.32
C VAL A 211 9.42 -2.65 1.73
N PRO A 212 8.39 -2.20 0.97
CA PRO A 212 8.09 -0.81 0.66
C PRO A 212 7.71 -0.04 1.93
N VAL A 213 7.89 1.27 1.90
CA VAL A 213 7.37 2.14 2.98
C VAL A 213 5.85 2.01 3.04
N GLU A 214 5.27 2.35 4.17
CA GLU A 214 3.82 2.46 4.25
C GLU A 214 3.34 3.62 3.37
N GLY A 215 2.37 3.33 2.48
CA GLY A 215 1.91 4.28 1.47
C GLY A 215 2.75 4.30 0.19
N LEU A 216 2.35 5.17 -0.74
CA LEU A 216 2.99 5.35 -2.04
C LEU A 216 4.02 6.49 -2.00
N ASP A 217 5.06 6.39 -2.82
CA ASP A 217 6.08 7.44 -2.95
C ASP A 217 5.60 8.58 -3.85
N TRP A 218 4.80 9.47 -3.26
CA TRP A 218 4.25 10.64 -3.94
C TRP A 218 5.30 11.73 -4.12
N VAL A 219 5.52 12.13 -5.37
CA VAL A 219 6.50 13.16 -5.73
C VAL A 219 5.85 14.35 -6.41
N THR A 220 6.36 15.55 -6.12
CA THR A 220 6.01 16.77 -6.85
C THR A 220 7.10 17.06 -7.88
N ASN A 221 6.77 16.93 -9.16
CA ASN A 221 7.76 17.02 -10.23
C ASN A 221 8.06 18.48 -10.57
N LYS A 222 9.33 18.90 -10.56
CA LYS A 222 9.70 20.29 -10.91
C LYS A 222 9.72 20.56 -12.42
N GLN A 223 9.84 19.50 -13.21
CA GLN A 223 9.85 19.52 -14.67
C GLN A 223 8.55 18.90 -15.21
N SER A 224 8.27 19.13 -16.49
CA SER A 224 7.16 18.47 -17.17
C SER A 224 7.40 16.96 -17.20
N LEU A 225 6.32 16.19 -17.09
CA LEU A 225 6.30 14.77 -17.38
C LEU A 225 5.58 14.53 -18.70
N TRP A 226 5.84 13.40 -19.33
CA TRP A 226 5.30 13.04 -20.64
C TRP A 226 4.32 11.89 -20.49
N ALA A 227 3.06 12.22 -20.24
CA ALA A 227 1.98 11.24 -20.11
C ALA A 227 1.71 10.57 -21.44
N VAL A 228 1.44 9.27 -21.40
CA VAL A 228 1.16 8.49 -22.58
C VAL A 228 -0.28 7.99 -22.61
N GLY A 229 -0.83 7.89 -23.81
CA GLY A 229 -2.18 7.36 -24.00
C GLY A 229 -2.37 6.63 -25.33
N SER A 230 -3.31 5.70 -25.34
CA SER A 230 -3.78 5.04 -26.56
C SER A 230 -5.26 4.66 -26.44
N ALA A 231 -5.89 4.37 -27.58
CA ALA A 231 -7.30 3.97 -27.62
C ALA A 231 -7.61 2.71 -26.79
N LYS A 232 -6.60 1.93 -26.41
CA LYS A 232 -6.76 0.73 -25.58
C LYS A 232 -6.92 1.04 -24.09
N ILE A 233 -6.33 2.14 -23.62
CA ILE A 233 -6.19 2.44 -22.18
C ILE A 233 -6.75 3.78 -21.75
N ASN A 234 -7.05 4.69 -22.68
CA ASN A 234 -7.83 5.87 -22.35
C ASN A 234 -8.98 6.05 -23.34
N PRO A 235 -10.21 6.25 -22.83
CA PRO A 235 -11.39 6.46 -23.66
C PRO A 235 -11.38 7.83 -24.35
N VAL A 236 -10.61 8.78 -23.83
CA VAL A 236 -10.50 10.16 -24.33
C VAL A 236 -9.06 10.41 -24.77
N GLN A 237 -8.86 10.96 -25.95
CA GLN A 237 -7.55 11.17 -26.59
C GLN A 237 -7.48 12.55 -27.27
N GLY A 238 -6.28 12.96 -27.66
CA GLY A 238 -6.04 14.15 -28.48
C GLY A 238 -6.60 15.42 -27.84
N ALA A 239 -7.27 16.25 -28.64
CA ALA A 239 -7.80 17.54 -28.20
C ALA A 239 -8.77 17.41 -27.02
N ASP A 240 -9.59 16.36 -27.03
CA ASP A 240 -10.56 16.11 -25.98
C ASP A 240 -9.88 15.80 -24.65
N ALA A 241 -8.72 15.11 -24.68
CA ALA A 241 -7.94 14.86 -23.48
C ALA A 241 -7.35 16.16 -22.92
N LEU A 242 -6.90 17.11 -23.76
CA LEU A 242 -6.45 18.42 -23.26
C LEU A 242 -7.58 19.19 -22.58
N ALA A 243 -8.78 19.17 -23.17
CA ALA A 243 -9.93 19.91 -22.66
C ALA A 243 -10.55 19.28 -21.39
N HIS A 244 -10.70 17.96 -21.37
CA HIS A 244 -11.48 17.25 -20.36
C HIS A 244 -10.63 16.39 -19.41
N GLY A 245 -9.35 16.25 -19.69
CA GLY A 245 -8.41 15.42 -18.95
C GLY A 245 -8.22 14.04 -19.56
N LEU A 246 -7.09 13.43 -19.21
CA LEU A 246 -6.73 12.07 -19.59
C LEU A 246 -7.06 11.14 -18.43
N ARG A 247 -7.88 10.10 -18.67
CA ARG A 247 -8.31 9.14 -17.65
C ARG A 247 -7.81 7.75 -17.97
N GLY A 248 -7.65 6.90 -16.95
CA GLY A 248 -7.52 5.46 -17.18
C GLY A 248 -8.79 4.87 -17.82
N TRP A 249 -8.75 3.60 -18.18
CA TRP A 249 -9.86 2.93 -18.85
C TRP A 249 -11.00 2.55 -17.89
N ASN A 250 -10.72 2.51 -16.59
CA ASN A 250 -11.70 2.32 -15.53
C ASN A 250 -11.26 3.05 -14.24
N SER A 251 -12.08 2.95 -13.19
CA SER A 251 -11.85 3.59 -11.88
C SER A 251 -11.33 2.61 -10.81
N LEU A 252 -10.84 1.43 -11.21
CA LEU A 252 -10.32 0.44 -10.26
C LEU A 252 -8.93 0.89 -9.75
N PRO A 253 -8.60 0.60 -8.48
CA PRO A 253 -7.27 0.83 -7.94
C PRO A 253 -6.23 0.00 -8.72
N PRO A 254 -5.11 0.60 -9.16
CA PRO A 254 -4.08 -0.14 -9.88
C PRO A 254 -3.18 -0.94 -8.92
N ASP A 255 -2.62 -2.03 -9.41
CA ASP A 255 -1.38 -2.61 -8.87
C ASP A 255 -0.21 -2.08 -9.69
N LEU A 256 0.48 -1.06 -9.15
CA LEU A 256 1.60 -0.38 -9.78
C LEU A 256 2.76 -1.35 -10.09
N ARG A 257 2.90 -2.44 -9.35
CA ARG A 257 3.91 -3.48 -9.62
C ARG A 257 3.60 -4.26 -10.89
N LEU A 258 2.32 -4.47 -11.19
CA LEU A 258 1.86 -5.20 -12.37
C LEU A 258 1.60 -4.29 -13.57
N ALA A 259 1.33 -3.00 -13.32
CA ALA A 259 1.13 -1.97 -14.34
C ALA A 259 2.47 -1.45 -14.92
N THR A 260 3.38 -2.34 -15.28
CA THR A 260 4.72 -2.00 -15.81
C THR A 260 4.72 -1.59 -17.29
N THR A 261 3.65 -1.90 -18.00
CA THR A 261 3.43 -1.51 -19.39
C THR A 261 2.18 -0.65 -19.49
N PRO A 262 2.22 0.51 -20.19
CA PRO A 262 1.07 1.41 -20.26
C PRO A 262 -0.20 0.74 -20.80
N GLU A 263 -0.09 -0.15 -21.80
CA GLU A 263 -1.25 -0.83 -22.39
C GLU A 263 -1.71 -2.10 -21.64
N SER A 264 -1.19 -2.34 -20.44
CA SER A 264 -1.63 -3.45 -19.61
C SER A 264 -3.08 -3.26 -19.18
N ASN A 265 -3.89 -4.32 -19.30
CA ASN A 265 -5.23 -4.34 -18.69
C ASN A 265 -5.15 -4.20 -17.16
N LEU A 266 -3.99 -4.44 -16.54
CA LEU A 266 -3.77 -4.26 -15.10
C LEU A 266 -3.47 -2.80 -14.72
N ALA A 267 -3.31 -1.90 -15.70
CA ALA A 267 -3.11 -0.48 -15.43
C ALA A 267 -4.36 0.19 -14.84
N HIS A 268 -5.56 -0.35 -15.06
CA HIS A 268 -6.81 0.18 -14.48
C HIS A 268 -6.97 1.71 -14.64
N SER A 269 -6.99 2.45 -13.52
CA SER A 269 -7.12 3.90 -13.48
C SER A 269 -5.81 4.68 -13.70
N LEU A 270 -4.71 3.99 -14.00
CA LEU A 270 -3.38 4.57 -14.20
C LEU A 270 -3.26 5.27 -15.56
N VAL A 271 -2.75 6.50 -15.53
CA VAL A 271 -2.09 7.13 -16.68
C VAL A 271 -0.58 7.13 -16.40
N MET A 272 0.18 6.38 -17.19
CA MET A 272 1.64 6.37 -17.07
C MET A 272 2.23 7.61 -17.75
N ALA A 273 3.30 8.14 -17.17
CA ALA A 273 4.10 9.20 -17.76
C ALA A 273 5.59 8.91 -17.63
N PHE A 274 6.39 9.58 -18.45
CA PHE A 274 7.84 9.46 -18.44
C PHE A 274 8.49 10.79 -18.07
N ARG A 275 9.65 10.72 -17.42
CA ARG A 275 10.52 11.88 -17.19
C ARG A 275 10.95 12.48 -18.52
N ASP A 276 11.42 11.62 -19.40
CA ASP A 276 12.02 12.01 -20.67
C ASP A 276 11.03 11.81 -21.81
N TYR A 277 10.95 12.83 -22.66
CA TYR A 277 10.10 12.82 -23.84
C TYR A 277 10.47 11.67 -24.79
N SER A 278 11.76 11.37 -24.92
CA SER A 278 12.29 10.28 -25.75
C SER A 278 11.67 8.94 -25.36
N ASP A 279 11.49 8.68 -24.07
CA ASP A 279 10.96 7.41 -23.58
C ASP A 279 9.46 7.28 -23.87
N ALA A 280 8.70 8.37 -23.67
CA ALA A 280 7.30 8.44 -24.04
C ALA A 280 7.10 8.24 -25.55
N LYS A 281 7.96 8.85 -26.36
CA LYS A 281 7.97 8.69 -27.82
C LYS A 281 8.33 7.27 -28.23
N ILE A 282 9.38 6.68 -27.66
CA ILE A 282 9.77 5.29 -27.93
C ILE A 282 8.58 4.38 -27.63
N TRP A 283 7.96 4.52 -26.46
CA TRP A 283 6.76 3.77 -26.13
C TRP A 283 5.68 3.93 -27.22
N ALA A 284 5.34 5.17 -27.60
CA ALA A 284 4.26 5.44 -28.55
C ALA A 284 4.53 4.84 -29.94
N VAL A 285 5.80 4.82 -30.38
CA VAL A 285 6.18 4.36 -31.72
C VAL A 285 6.43 2.86 -31.76
N THR A 286 6.97 2.27 -30.69
CA THR A 286 7.44 0.87 -30.70
C THR A 286 6.58 -0.07 -29.85
N GLU A 287 6.13 0.38 -28.68
CA GLU A 287 5.43 -0.49 -27.71
C GLU A 287 3.91 -0.46 -27.91
N ALA A 288 3.33 0.72 -28.13
CA ALA A 288 1.88 0.87 -28.31
C ALA A 288 1.37 0.04 -29.49
N GLU A 289 0.21 -0.60 -29.33
CA GLU A 289 -0.32 -1.55 -30.31
C GLU A 289 -0.54 -0.91 -31.69
N ASN A 290 -1.11 0.29 -31.71
CA ASN A 290 -1.51 1.04 -32.92
C ASN A 290 -0.94 2.47 -32.96
N GLY A 291 0.19 2.69 -32.31
CA GLY A 291 0.67 4.04 -32.05
C GLY A 291 -0.02 4.64 -30.82
N GLY A 292 0.39 5.86 -30.45
CA GLY A 292 -0.06 6.49 -29.21
C GLY A 292 0.05 7.99 -29.22
N TRP A 293 -0.49 8.59 -28.16
CA TRP A 293 -0.37 9.99 -27.85
C TRP A 293 0.65 10.20 -26.75
N VAL A 294 1.42 11.28 -26.87
CA VAL A 294 2.34 11.78 -25.85
C VAL A 294 1.89 13.18 -25.47
N TYR A 295 1.55 13.38 -24.20
CA TYR A 295 1.04 14.62 -23.64
C TYR A 295 2.06 15.24 -22.69
N GLU A 296 2.35 16.52 -22.85
CA GLU A 296 3.14 17.25 -21.86
C GLU A 296 2.26 17.60 -20.66
N VAL A 297 2.65 17.12 -19.48
CA VAL A 297 2.00 17.41 -18.21
C VAL A 297 2.70 18.57 -17.54
N LYS A 298 1.92 19.54 -17.07
CA LYS A 298 2.42 20.75 -16.44
C LYS A 298 3.34 20.42 -15.25
N PRO A 299 4.46 21.16 -15.09
CA PRO A 299 5.30 21.05 -13.90
C PRO A 299 4.53 21.31 -12.59
N ASN A 300 5.09 20.81 -11.50
CA ASN A 300 4.54 20.80 -10.15
C ASN A 300 3.27 19.94 -10.00
N SER A 301 3.04 19.03 -10.94
CA SER A 301 2.01 18.00 -10.80
C SER A 301 2.52 16.86 -9.95
N VAL A 302 1.67 16.41 -9.03
CA VAL A 302 1.93 15.26 -8.16
C VAL A 302 1.63 13.95 -8.90
N ALA A 303 2.56 12.99 -8.76
CA ALA A 303 2.48 11.64 -9.30
C ALA A 303 3.16 10.67 -8.33
N VAL A 304 3.03 9.37 -8.56
CA VAL A 304 3.79 8.34 -7.85
C VAL A 304 5.01 7.94 -8.67
N ASP A 305 6.18 7.86 -8.05
CA ASP A 305 7.41 7.40 -8.71
C ASP A 305 7.41 5.87 -8.88
N LEU A 306 7.56 5.40 -10.12
CA LEU A 306 7.56 3.98 -10.49
C LEU A 306 8.98 3.41 -10.71
N SER A 307 10.02 4.21 -10.50
CA SER A 307 11.41 3.75 -10.56
C SER A 307 11.74 2.78 -9.43
N GLY A 308 10.98 2.83 -8.33
CA GLY A 308 11.08 1.87 -7.25
C GLY A 308 10.90 0.44 -7.75
N ARG A 309 11.79 -0.45 -7.30
CA ARG A 309 11.76 -1.89 -7.62
C ARG A 309 10.39 -2.55 -7.38
N TYR A 310 9.57 -1.96 -6.52
CA TYR A 310 8.27 -2.48 -6.12
C TYR A 310 7.09 -1.74 -6.75
N THR A 311 7.25 -0.46 -7.12
CA THR A 311 6.17 0.38 -7.67
C THR A 311 6.13 0.37 -9.20
N GLY A 312 6.94 -0.44 -9.88
CA GLY A 312 6.91 -0.60 -11.34
C GLY A 312 8.24 -1.05 -11.92
N ASN A 313 9.34 -0.76 -11.22
CA ASN A 313 10.71 -1.11 -11.63
C ASN A 313 11.07 -0.55 -13.03
N ARG A 314 10.53 0.64 -13.36
CA ARG A 314 10.79 1.32 -14.63
C ARG A 314 11.35 2.71 -14.31
N GLU A 315 12.67 2.83 -14.45
CA GLU A 315 13.36 4.10 -14.22
C GLU A 315 12.76 5.20 -15.10
N GLY A 316 12.57 6.39 -14.53
CA GLY A 316 11.97 7.53 -15.23
C GLY A 316 10.46 7.43 -15.46
N ALA A 317 9.77 6.37 -15.02
CA ALA A 317 8.32 6.26 -15.15
C ALA A 317 7.59 6.79 -13.90
N TYR A 318 6.41 7.36 -14.13
CA TYR A 318 5.54 7.96 -13.13
C TYR A 318 4.09 7.55 -13.34
N ALA A 319 3.34 7.49 -12.25
CA ALA A 319 1.93 7.15 -12.24
C ALA A 319 1.04 8.34 -11.85
N PHE A 320 0.10 8.67 -12.72
CA PHE A 320 -1.05 9.52 -12.41
C PHE A 320 -2.27 8.63 -12.20
N ILE A 321 -2.57 8.33 -10.92
CA ILE A 321 -3.67 7.43 -10.54
C ILE A 321 -5.00 8.19 -10.60
N GLY A 322 -6.00 7.63 -11.28
CA GLY A 322 -7.22 8.36 -11.66
C GLY A 322 -7.00 9.38 -12.78
N GLY A 323 -5.83 9.37 -13.41
CA GLY A 323 -5.53 10.22 -14.56
C GLY A 323 -5.16 11.67 -14.21
N ILE A 324 -5.28 12.55 -15.20
CA ILE A 324 -4.75 13.92 -15.22
C ILE A 324 -5.85 14.87 -15.68
N LYS A 325 -6.22 15.86 -14.87
CA LYS A 325 -7.27 16.83 -15.19
C LYS A 325 -6.99 17.62 -16.47
N GLY A 326 -8.07 18.01 -17.14
CA GLY A 326 -8.02 19.02 -18.21
C GLY A 326 -7.42 20.33 -17.67
N GLY A 327 -6.59 20.98 -18.49
CA GLY A 327 -5.83 22.17 -18.09
C GLY A 327 -4.49 21.91 -17.40
N LEU A 328 -4.19 20.66 -17.02
CA LEU A 328 -2.82 20.24 -16.64
C LEU A 328 -2.03 19.65 -17.81
N LEU A 329 -2.70 19.32 -18.92
CA LEU A 329 -2.06 18.91 -20.17
C LEU A 329 -1.82 20.15 -21.03
N MET A 330 -0.56 20.38 -21.43
CA MET A 330 -0.14 21.59 -22.14
C MET A 330 -0.21 21.43 -23.65
N ASN A 331 0.24 20.29 -24.14
CA ASN A 331 0.24 19.94 -25.56
C ASN A 331 0.23 18.43 -25.75
N ALA A 332 -0.04 18.00 -26.98
CA ALA A 332 0.00 16.58 -27.34
C ALA A 332 0.57 16.36 -28.74
N ARG A 333 1.18 15.18 -28.90
CA ARG A 333 1.70 14.68 -30.18
C ARG A 333 1.16 13.26 -30.40
N ARG A 334 0.60 12.99 -31.57
CA ARG A 334 0.19 11.64 -31.99
C ARG A 334 1.29 11.00 -32.82
N PHE A 335 1.56 9.73 -32.55
CA PHE A 335 2.48 8.90 -33.29
C PHE A 335 1.74 7.70 -33.87
N GLU A 336 2.11 7.33 -35.09
CA GLU A 336 1.75 6.04 -35.67
C GLU A 336 2.86 5.02 -35.37
N LYS A 337 2.47 3.75 -35.27
CA LYS A 337 3.42 2.68 -34.99
C LYS A 337 4.52 2.62 -36.05
N GLY A 338 5.77 2.58 -35.60
CA GLY A 338 6.95 2.59 -36.48
C GLY A 338 7.26 3.93 -37.15
N VAL A 339 6.47 4.98 -36.91
CA VAL A 339 6.70 6.32 -37.48
C VAL A 339 7.30 7.24 -36.42
N SER A 340 8.54 7.67 -36.64
CA SER A 340 9.29 8.47 -35.65
C SER A 340 8.91 9.94 -35.60
N GLU A 341 8.20 10.46 -36.60
CA GLU A 341 7.70 11.83 -36.65
C GLU A 341 6.24 11.88 -36.17
N PRO A 342 5.83 12.93 -35.44
CA PRO A 342 4.44 13.07 -35.04
C PRO A 342 3.57 13.34 -36.27
N VAL A 343 2.49 12.58 -36.38
CA VAL A 343 1.49 12.69 -37.46
C VAL A 343 0.43 13.74 -37.14
N GLU A 344 0.31 14.12 -35.87
CA GLU A 344 -0.61 15.14 -35.39
C GLU A 344 -0.04 15.85 -34.15
N CYS A 345 -0.31 17.15 -34.03
CA CYS A 345 0.16 17.98 -32.94
C CYS A 345 -0.93 18.93 -32.48
N ILE A 346 -1.08 19.10 -31.17
CA ILE A 346 -2.12 19.93 -30.56
C ILE A 346 -1.46 20.81 -29.51
N GLY A 347 -1.74 22.12 -29.57
CA GLY A 347 -1.16 23.10 -28.62
C GLY A 347 0.31 23.47 -28.89
N ILE A 348 0.86 23.09 -30.05
CA ILE A 348 2.24 23.42 -30.49
C ILE A 348 2.20 23.88 -31.94
N GLU A 349 3.03 24.85 -32.29
CA GLU A 349 3.22 25.25 -33.69
C GLU A 349 3.78 24.10 -34.54
N LYS A 350 3.27 23.94 -35.76
CA LYS A 350 3.52 22.76 -36.60
C LYS A 350 5.01 22.56 -36.92
N GLU A 351 5.75 23.64 -37.09
CA GLU A 351 7.19 23.66 -37.34
C GLU A 351 7.97 23.21 -36.10
N ALA A 352 7.62 23.72 -34.92
CA ALA A 352 8.21 23.29 -33.65
C ALA A 352 7.92 21.80 -33.38
N CYS A 353 6.73 21.32 -33.76
CA CYS A 353 6.35 19.92 -33.57
C CYS A 353 7.22 18.93 -34.38
N ARG A 354 7.74 19.34 -35.55
CA ARG A 354 8.56 18.47 -36.43
C ARG A 354 10.06 18.58 -36.19
N LEU A 355 10.53 19.70 -35.64
CA LEU A 355 11.96 20.05 -35.59
C LEU A 355 12.72 19.48 -34.37
N GLU A 356 12.03 18.92 -33.37
CA GLU A 356 12.66 18.49 -32.10
C GLU A 356 13.57 17.25 -32.21
N ASN A 357 13.70 16.62 -33.38
CA ASN A 357 14.74 15.60 -33.62
C ASN A 357 16.17 16.18 -33.77
N ARG A 358 16.38 17.51 -33.62
CA ARG A 358 17.69 18.16 -33.89
C ARG A 358 18.46 18.71 -32.70
N HIS A 359 17.86 18.83 -31.52
CA HIS A 359 18.52 19.40 -30.34
C HIS A 359 18.12 18.70 -29.04
N GLN A 360 18.47 17.43 -28.90
CA GLN A 360 18.66 16.77 -27.61
C GLN A 360 19.94 15.95 -27.66
#